data_AF-A0A848IVJ4-F1
#
_entry.id   AF-A0A848IVJ4-F1
#
_cell.length_a   1.000
_cell.length_b   1.000
_cell.length_c   1.000
_cell.angle_alpha   90.00
_cell.angle_beta   90.00
_cell.angle_gamma   90.00
#
_symmetry.space_group_name_H-M   'P 1'
#
loop_
_entity.id
_entity.type
_entity.pdbx_description
1 polymer ?
#
loop_
_entity_poly.entity_id
_entity_poly.type
_entity_poly.pdbx_seq_one_letter_code
_entity_poly.pdbx_strand_id
1 'polypeptide(L)' 'RAASILTSNLDLSEWGDAFPDNRVLGAATLDRLRHGAYRVVIEGESFRKPKPMPENGENAVAKSGKKPHS' A
#
# COMPACT_ATOMS: atom_id res chain seq x y z
N ARG A 1 -3.99 31.07 -4.08
CA ARG A 1 -2.98 30.16 -3.49
C ARG A 1 -3.74 28.96 -2.95
N ALA A 2 -3.32 27.75 -3.28
CA ALA A 2 -3.93 26.51 -2.76
C ALA A 2 -2.82 25.64 -2.15
N ALA A 3 -3.14 24.95 -1.06
CA ALA A 3 -2.27 23.91 -0.54
C ALA A 3 -2.45 22.64 -1.38
N SER A 4 -1.37 21.88 -1.55
CA SER A 4 -1.38 20.61 -2.29
C SER A 4 -0.85 19.50 -1.39
N ILE A 5 -1.57 18.38 -1.37
CA ILE A 5 -1.13 17.15 -0.71
C ILE A 5 -0.80 16.14 -1.80
N LEU A 6 0.37 15.53 -1.69
CA LEU A 6 0.87 14.53 -2.61
C LEU A 6 1.30 13.30 -1.81
N THR A 7 0.84 12.14 -2.23
CA THR A 7 1.27 10.85 -1.68
C THR A 7 2.04 10.09 -2.75
N SER A 8 3.14 9.45 -2.36
CA SER A 8 3.96 8.64 -3.26
C SER A 8 4.51 7.45 -2.49
N ASN A 9 4.66 6.34 -3.20
CA ASN A 9 5.33 5.14 -2.70
C ASN A 9 6.84 5.13 -3.01
N LEU A 10 7.34 6.16 -3.70
CA LEU A 10 8.76 6.32 -4.03
C LEU A 10 9.43 7.25 -3.03
N ASP A 11 10.66 6.90 -2.62
CA ASP A 11 11.51 7.84 -1.90
C ASP A 11 11.95 8.97 -2.82
N LEU A 12 12.19 10.18 -2.26
CA LEU A 12 12.61 11.35 -3.04
C LEU A 12 13.88 11.11 -3.87
N SER A 13 14.79 10.22 -3.47
CA SER A 13 15.96 9.88 -4.29
C SER A 13 15.59 9.21 -5.61
N GLU A 14 14.47 8.48 -5.65
CA GLU A 14 14.00 7.71 -6.81
C GLU A 14 13.17 8.58 -7.78
N TRP A 15 12.76 9.78 -7.37
CA TRP A 15 11.93 10.66 -8.20
C TRP A 15 12.65 11.15 -9.46
N GLY A 16 13.98 11.16 -9.47
CA GLY A 16 14.74 11.47 -10.68
C GLY A 16 14.46 10.46 -11.80
N ASP A 17 14.25 9.20 -11.45
CA ASP A 17 13.98 8.11 -12.38
C ASP A 17 12.51 8.06 -12.82
N ALA A 18 11.60 8.75 -12.11
CA ALA A 18 10.22 8.93 -12.53
C ALA A 18 10.08 9.83 -13.78
N PHE A 19 11.15 10.55 -14.16
CA PHE A 19 11.22 11.39 -15.36
C PHE A 19 12.36 10.94 -16.29
N PRO A 20 12.33 9.70 -16.80
CA PRO A 20 13.47 9.09 -17.49
C PRO A 20 13.87 9.85 -18.76
N ASP A 21 12.89 10.38 -19.51
CA ASP A 21 13.12 11.09 -20.77
C ASP A 21 13.48 12.57 -20.59
N ASN A 22 13.26 13.14 -19.40
CA ASN A 22 13.50 14.56 -19.16
C ASN A 22 13.86 14.86 -17.70
N ARG A 23 15.13 14.62 -17.39
CA ARG A 23 15.71 14.88 -16.06
C ARG A 23 15.60 16.35 -15.62
N VAL A 24 15.67 17.30 -16.55
CA VAL A 24 15.56 18.74 -16.24
C VAL A 24 14.15 19.08 -15.76
N LEU A 25 13.13 18.54 -16.43
CA LEU A 25 11.74 18.70 -16.00
C LEU A 25 11.48 18.05 -14.64
N GLY A 26 12.04 16.86 -14.41
CA GLY A 26 11.93 16.16 -13.12
C GLY A 26 12.53 16.98 -11.98
N ALA A 27 13.75 17.49 -12.18
CA ALA A 27 14.42 18.34 -11.19
C ALA A 27 13.63 19.64 -10.92
N ALA A 28 13.15 20.33 -11.95
CA ALA A 28 12.36 21.54 -11.81
C ALA A 28 11.01 21.29 -11.11
N THR A 29 10.36 20.17 -11.39
CA THR A 29 9.11 19.78 -10.73
C THR A 29 9.35 19.51 -9.26
N LEU A 30 10.41 18.76 -8.92
CA LEU A 30 10.76 18.46 -7.54
C LEU A 30 11.13 19.72 -6.75
N ASP A 31 11.85 20.66 -7.36
CA ASP A 31 12.14 21.97 -6.76
C ASP A 31 10.85 22.70 -6.34
N ARG A 32 9.87 22.80 -7.25
CA ARG A 32 8.58 23.42 -6.96
C ARG A 32 7.79 22.69 -5.87
N LEU A 33 7.78 21.36 -5.90
CA LEU A 33 7.07 20.56 -4.89
C LEU A 33 7.71 20.64 -3.51
N ARG A 34 9.04 20.76 -3.44
CA ARG A 34 9.76 20.83 -2.16
C ARG A 34 9.82 22.24 -1.59
N HIS A 35 9.63 23.27 -2.41
CA HIS A 35 9.65 24.65 -1.96
C HIS A 35 8.55 24.93 -0.92
N GLY A 36 8.93 24.97 0.36
CA GLY A 36 8.01 25.22 1.47
C GLY A 36 7.12 24.04 1.85
N ALA A 37 7.45 22.82 1.41
CA ALA A 37 6.68 21.62 1.74
C ALA A 37 7.22 20.89 2.98
N TYR A 38 6.33 20.20 3.67
CA TYR A 38 6.66 19.29 4.76
C TYR A 38 6.68 17.86 4.25
N ARG A 39 7.71 17.10 4.63
CA ARG A 39 7.81 15.67 4.31
C ARG A 39 7.35 14.84 5.50
N VAL A 40 6.38 13.97 5.26
CA VAL A 40 5.93 12.96 6.22
C VAL A 40 6.26 11.59 5.65
N VAL A 41 7.12 10.83 6.33
CA VAL A 41 7.46 9.45 5.97
C VAL A 41 6.52 8.53 6.74
N ILE A 42 5.82 7.65 6.04
CA ILE A 42 4.87 6.70 6.63
C ILE A 42 5.46 5.30 6.46
N GLU A 43 5.72 4.63 7.56
CA GLU A 43 6.28 3.28 7.61
C GLU A 43 5.33 2.34 8.36
N GLY A 44 5.46 1.03 8.12
CA GLY A 44 4.69 0.00 8.81
C GLY A 44 4.04 -0.99 7.86
N GLU A 45 3.25 -1.89 8.44
CA GLU A 45 2.56 -2.91 7.67
C GLU A 45 1.41 -2.32 6.85
N SER A 46 1.17 -2.87 5.67
CA SER A 46 0.00 -2.50 4.87
C SER A 46 -1.28 -2.81 5.64
N PHE A 47 -2.12 -1.79 5.84
CA PHE A 47 -3.47 -1.96 6.37
C PHE A 47 -4.37 -2.86 5.50
N ARG A 48 -3.94 -3.18 4.27
CA ARG A 48 -4.65 -4.13 3.38
C ARG A 48 -4.34 -5.59 3.70
N LYS A 49 -3.41 -5.89 4.63
CA LYS A 49 -3.12 -7.26 5.03
C LYS A 49 -4.42 -7.91 5.53
N PRO A 50 -4.82 -9.08 5.00
CA PRO A 50 -5.97 -9.81 5.51
C PRO A 50 -5.78 -10.04 7.01
N LYS A 51 -6.85 -9.87 7.79
CA LYS A 51 -6.81 -10.25 9.21
C LYS A 51 -6.39 -11.73 9.28
N PRO A 52 -5.48 -12.10 10.21
CA PRO A 52 -5.15 -13.50 10.40
C PRO A 52 -6.46 -14.28 10.62
N MET A 53 -6.62 -15.38 9.90
CA MET A 53 -7.74 -16.29 10.17
C MET A 53 -7.67 -16.70 11.65
N PRO A 54 -8.79 -16.69 12.38
CA PRO A 54 -8.80 -17.18 13.74
C PRO A 54 -8.30 -18.63 13.72
N GLU A 55 -7.19 -18.89 14.39
CA GLU A 55 -6.69 -20.24 14.62
C GLU A 55 -7.62 -20.91 15.64
N ASN A 56 -8.04 -22.13 15.31
CA ASN A 56 -8.87 -23.06 16.10
C ASN A 56 -10.40 -22.86 16.08
N GLY A 57 -10.99 -23.56 15.12
CA GLY A 57 -12.21 -24.33 15.34
C GLY A 57 -12.00 -25.76 14.83
N GLU A 58 -11.14 -26.55 15.46
CA GLU A 58 -11.41 -27.99 15.52
C GLU A 58 -12.81 -28.11 16.15
N ASN A 59 -13.83 -28.45 15.35
CA ASN A 59 -14.92 -29.35 15.72
C ASN A 59 -15.97 -29.50 14.60
N ALA A 60 -16.04 -30.73 14.10
CA ALA A 60 -17.26 -31.49 13.85
C ALA A 60 -18.29 -30.98 12.82
N VAL A 61 -17.96 -31.01 11.52
CA VAL A 61 -19.01 -31.10 10.48
C VAL A 61 -18.60 -32.02 9.33
N ALA A 62 -18.64 -33.35 9.57
CA ALA A 62 -18.86 -34.37 8.52
C ALA A 62 -19.04 -35.78 9.12
N LYS A 63 -20.07 -36.00 9.94
CA LYS A 63 -20.61 -37.36 10.17
C LYS A 63 -22.14 -37.34 10.17
N SER A 64 -22.72 -37.04 9.02
CA SER A 64 -24.08 -37.49 8.70
C SER A 64 -24.04 -38.09 7.30
N GLY A 65 -23.83 -39.40 7.25
CA GLY A 65 -23.64 -40.11 6.00
C GLY A 65 -23.69 -41.62 6.19
N LYS A 66 -24.83 -42.14 6.66
CA LYS A 66 -25.40 -43.44 6.27
C LYS A 66 -26.67 -43.75 7.07
N LYS A 67 -27.81 -43.78 6.38
CA LYS A 67 -28.89 -44.73 6.69
C LYS A 67 -29.11 -45.60 5.45
N PRO A 68 -29.07 -46.94 5.55
CA PRO A 68 -29.40 -47.81 4.43
C PRO A 68 -30.91 -47.87 4.26
N HIS A 69 -31.36 -47.92 3.00
CA HIS A 69 -32.74 -48.16 2.62
C HIS A 69 -33.00 -49.67 2.66
N SER A 70 -34.01 -50.09 3.41
CA SER A 70 -34.76 -51.32 3.18
C SER A 70 -36.25 -51.00 3.18
#